data_AF-A0A6G9AJ87-F1
#
_entry.id   AF-A0A6G9AJ87-F1
#
_cell.length_a   1.000
_cell.length_b   1.000
_cell.length_c   1.000
_cell.angle_alpha   90.00
_cell.angle_beta   90.00
_cell.angle_gamma   90.00
#
_symmetry.space_group_name_H-M   'P 1'
#
loop_
_entity.id
_entity.type
_entity.pdbx_description
1 polymer ?
#
loop_
_entity_poly.entity_id
_entity_poly.type
_entity_poly.pdbx_seq_one_letter_code
_entity_poly.pdbx_strand_id
1 'polypeptide(L)'
;MYPDNFFYQHDDRNYLSAEGYAYLKAHDDLFIDATQGGLIMAPSLLMGGFRLVSYTVKGEFFVNDPVDGWCYLLNAYADFHCQQELSTLTISPVDAITFRHGYEVPETVSIFNACPRLIDGQSFTPFVFTGSPQMGIVDRVTTKRHIARLDQLNRQAWETYFTGYRKNEEINGIGTAAYFVPRHTN
;
A
#
# COMPACT_ATOMS: atom_id res chain seq x y z
N MET A 1 -0.35 19.40 12.83
CA MET A 1 -1.13 20.13 11.81
C MET A 1 -0.20 20.35 10.64
N TYR A 2 -0.60 19.93 9.44
CA TYR A 2 0.23 20.09 8.25
C TYR A 2 0.32 21.57 7.84
N PRO A 3 1.39 21.99 7.14
CA PRO A 3 1.51 23.34 6.55
C PRO A 3 0.28 23.75 5.71
N ASP A 4 -0.01 25.04 5.63
CA ASP A 4 -1.24 25.58 4.97
C ASP A 4 -1.34 25.30 3.46
N ASN A 5 -0.26 24.84 2.81
CA ASN A 5 -0.24 24.43 1.40
C ASN A 5 0.10 22.95 1.23
N PHE A 6 -0.17 22.10 2.22
CA PHE A 6 0.21 20.69 2.16
C PHE A 6 -0.57 19.90 1.09
N PHE A 7 -1.80 20.32 0.82
CA PHE A 7 -2.65 19.74 -0.22
C PHE A 7 -3.14 20.80 -1.19
N TYR A 8 -3.49 20.37 -2.40
CA TYR A 8 -4.33 21.13 -3.32
C TYR A 8 -5.47 20.25 -3.84
N GLN A 9 -6.56 20.89 -4.25
CA GLN A 9 -7.73 20.18 -4.76
C GLN A 9 -7.86 20.37 -6.28
N HIS A 10 -8.13 19.28 -6.99
CA HIS A 10 -8.40 19.27 -8.43
C HIS A 10 -9.40 18.14 -8.72
N ASP A 11 -10.41 18.37 -9.57
CA ASP A 11 -11.42 17.36 -9.93
C ASP A 11 -12.04 16.63 -8.70
N ASP A 12 -12.42 17.38 -7.67
CA ASP A 12 -12.98 16.88 -6.40
C ASP A 12 -12.07 15.89 -5.63
N ARG A 13 -10.78 15.88 -5.94
CA ARG A 13 -9.77 15.01 -5.31
C ARG A 13 -8.69 15.83 -4.64
N ASN A 14 -8.14 15.27 -3.55
CA ASN A 14 -7.00 15.85 -2.85
C ASN A 14 -5.70 15.33 -3.44
N TYR A 15 -4.77 16.23 -3.67
CA TYR A 15 -3.43 15.94 -4.13
C TYR A 15 -2.41 16.52 -3.17
N LEU A 16 -1.28 15.84 -3.04
CA LEU A 16 -0.15 16.32 -2.27
C LEU A 16 0.60 17.38 -3.10
N SER A 17 0.78 18.57 -2.53
CA SER A 17 1.56 19.62 -3.18
C SER A 17 3.07 19.29 -3.19
N ALA A 18 3.85 20.07 -3.92
CA ALA A 18 5.30 19.96 -3.89
C ALA A 18 5.87 20.22 -2.48
N GLU A 19 5.32 21.20 -1.77
CA GLU A 19 5.68 21.54 -0.40
C GLU A 19 5.30 20.43 0.58
N GLY A 20 4.12 19.83 0.40
CA GLY A 20 3.66 18.69 1.21
C GLY A 20 4.55 17.47 1.00
N TYR A 21 4.93 17.18 -0.24
CA TYR A 21 5.87 16.10 -0.56
C TYR A 21 7.25 16.35 0.04
N ALA A 22 7.78 17.57 -0.09
CA ALA A 22 9.06 17.94 0.52
C ALA A 22 9.02 17.80 2.04
N TYR A 23 7.92 18.19 2.69
CA TYR A 23 7.74 18.02 4.13
C TYR A 23 7.72 16.55 4.53
N LEU A 24 7.00 15.70 3.80
CA LEU A 24 6.97 14.26 4.04
C LEU A 24 8.34 13.61 3.81
N LYS A 25 9.10 14.08 2.83
CA LYS A 25 10.48 13.63 2.60
C LYS A 25 11.46 14.07 3.67
N ALA A 26 11.20 15.20 4.34
CA ALA A 26 12.00 15.63 5.48
C ALA A 26 11.71 14.83 6.76
N HIS A 27 10.59 14.10 6.79
CA HIS A 27 10.14 13.27 7.91
C HIS A 27 9.89 11.84 7.41
N ASP A 28 10.97 11.07 7.23
CA ASP A 28 10.93 9.72 6.64
C ASP A 28 9.92 8.77 7.32
N ASP A 29 9.54 9.03 8.57
CA ASP A 29 8.55 8.25 9.32
C ASP A 29 7.07 8.57 8.97
N LEU A 30 6.82 9.63 8.21
CA LEU A 30 5.50 10.04 7.73
C LEU A 30 5.20 9.58 6.29
N PHE A 31 6.17 9.02 5.58
CA PHE A 31 5.97 8.53 4.20
C PHE A 31 6.46 7.10 4.05
N ILE A 32 5.52 6.16 4.13
CA ILE A 32 5.82 4.72 4.18
C ILE A 32 5.64 4.12 2.79
N ASP A 33 6.71 3.64 2.18
CA ASP A 33 6.63 2.91 0.92
C ASP A 33 6.09 1.50 1.15
N ALA A 34 4.87 1.25 0.67
CA ALA A 34 4.21 -0.06 0.70
C ALA A 34 3.94 -0.60 -0.70
N THR A 35 4.65 -0.14 -1.74
CA THR A 35 4.44 -0.53 -3.15
C THR A 35 4.46 -2.05 -3.40
N GLN A 36 5.17 -2.80 -2.57
CA GLN A 36 5.25 -4.27 -2.61
C GLN A 36 4.02 -4.96 -2.03
N GLY A 37 3.14 -4.24 -1.32
CA GLY A 37 2.07 -4.81 -0.52
C GLY A 37 2.56 -5.38 0.83
N GLY A 38 1.62 -5.63 1.73
CA GLY A 38 1.88 -6.13 3.07
C GLY A 38 0.81 -5.73 4.09
N LEU A 39 1.01 -6.10 5.36
CA LEU A 39 0.10 -5.78 6.45
C LEU A 39 0.29 -4.33 6.90
N ILE A 40 -0.78 -3.55 6.92
CA ILE A 40 -0.78 -2.20 7.48
C ILE A 40 -1.28 -2.23 8.92
N MET A 41 -0.39 -1.94 9.86
CA MET A 41 -0.76 -1.64 11.23
C MET A 41 -1.10 -0.16 11.36
N ALA A 42 -2.38 0.14 11.55
CA ALA A 42 -2.90 1.48 11.70
C ALA A 42 -4.15 1.50 12.59
N PRO A 43 -4.60 2.67 13.08
CA PRO A 43 -5.87 2.79 13.77
C PRO A 43 -7.03 2.34 12.89
N SER A 44 -8.16 2.03 13.53
CA SER A 44 -9.39 1.76 12.78
C SER A 44 -9.90 3.02 12.08
N LEU A 45 -10.78 2.85 11.10
CA LEU A 45 -11.43 3.97 10.41
C LEU A 45 -12.19 4.88 11.39
N LEU A 46 -12.79 4.31 12.45
CA LEU A 46 -13.45 5.05 13.54
C LEU A 46 -12.47 5.93 14.34
N MET A 47 -11.18 5.61 14.31
CA MET A 47 -10.09 6.37 14.94
C MET A 47 -9.29 7.19 13.91
N GLY A 48 -9.83 7.39 12.70
CA GLY A 48 -9.22 8.19 11.65
C GLY A 48 -8.43 7.40 10.60
N GLY A 49 -8.25 6.09 10.78
CA GLY A 49 -7.61 5.21 9.79
C GLY A 49 -6.19 5.63 9.41
N PHE A 50 -5.82 5.31 8.18
CA PHE A 50 -4.60 5.81 7.53
C PHE A 50 -4.92 6.25 6.09
N ARG A 51 -4.02 7.00 5.46
CA ARG A 51 -4.23 7.52 4.10
C ARG A 51 -3.26 6.91 3.11
N LEU A 52 -3.78 6.56 1.93
CA LEU A 52 -2.96 6.12 0.81
C LEU A 52 -2.57 7.30 -0.08
N VAL A 53 -1.35 7.24 -0.63
CA VAL A 53 -0.86 8.18 -1.64
C VAL A 53 -0.35 7.39 -2.84
N SER A 54 -0.73 7.81 -4.04
CA SER A 54 -0.38 7.12 -5.29
C SER A 54 -0.05 8.12 -6.40
N TYR A 55 0.74 7.69 -7.38
CA TYR A 55 0.98 8.51 -8.57
C TYR A 55 -0.19 8.45 -9.54
N THR A 56 -0.54 9.59 -10.13
CA THR A 56 -1.40 9.63 -11.31
C THR A 56 -0.58 9.46 -12.59
N VAL A 57 -1.26 9.22 -13.70
CA VAL A 57 -0.65 9.20 -15.05
C VAL A 57 0.04 10.53 -15.42
N LYS A 58 -0.31 11.63 -14.76
CA LYS A 58 0.31 12.95 -14.95
C LYS A 58 1.52 13.18 -14.04
N GLY A 59 1.88 12.20 -13.20
CA GLY A 59 2.97 12.30 -12.24
C GLY A 59 2.61 13.03 -10.93
N GLU A 60 1.33 13.31 -10.70
CA GLU A 60 0.86 13.96 -9.47
C GLU A 60 0.60 12.94 -8.37
N PHE A 61 0.67 13.36 -7.11
CA PHE A 61 0.40 12.49 -5.96
C PHE A 61 -1.05 12.64 -5.51
N PHE A 62 -1.88 11.68 -5.88
CA PHE A 62 -3.26 11.59 -5.44
C PHE A 62 -3.35 10.99 -4.03
N VAL A 63 -4.11 11.64 -3.16
CA VAL A 63 -4.35 11.22 -1.76
C VAL A 63 -5.77 10.67 -1.64
N ASN A 64 -5.88 9.41 -1.22
CA ASN A 64 -7.16 8.76 -0.99
C ASN A 64 -7.82 9.18 0.33
N ASP A 65 -9.11 8.85 0.42
CA ASP A 65 -9.84 8.87 1.69
C ASP A 65 -9.22 7.90 2.71
N PRO A 66 -9.45 8.11 4.02
CA PRO A 66 -8.95 7.22 5.04
C PRO A 66 -9.42 5.77 4.87
N VAL A 67 -8.51 4.83 5.10
CA VAL A 67 -8.71 3.38 5.01
C VAL A 67 -8.64 2.79 6.41
N ASP A 68 -9.40 1.72 6.66
CA ASP A 68 -9.37 0.99 7.93
C ASP A 68 -8.00 0.30 8.12
N GLY A 69 -7.38 0.48 9.29
CA GLY A 69 -6.13 -0.20 9.63
C GLY A 69 -6.30 -1.69 9.90
N TRP A 70 -5.18 -2.39 10.02
CA TRP A 70 -5.09 -3.86 10.10
C TRP A 70 -5.59 -4.56 8.83
N CYS A 71 -5.45 -3.89 7.70
CA CYS A 71 -5.74 -4.41 6.37
C CYS A 71 -4.45 -4.88 5.69
N TYR A 72 -4.60 -5.72 4.67
CA TYR A 72 -3.50 -6.13 3.81
C TYR A 72 -3.57 -5.34 2.51
N LEU A 73 -2.45 -4.73 2.10
CA LEU A 73 -2.31 -4.16 0.77
C LEU A 73 -1.75 -5.22 -0.17
N LEU A 74 -2.43 -5.45 -1.28
CA LEU A 74 -1.94 -6.25 -2.38
C LEU A 74 -1.31 -5.34 -3.41
N ASN A 75 -0.11 -5.69 -3.87
CA ASN A 75 0.48 -4.98 -5.00
C ASN A 75 -0.45 -5.05 -6.21
N ALA A 76 -0.34 -4.05 -7.09
CA ALA A 76 -1.26 -3.90 -8.23
C ALA A 76 -1.31 -5.13 -9.15
N TYR A 77 -0.23 -5.91 -9.24
CA TYR A 77 -0.21 -7.14 -10.04
C TYR A 77 -1.02 -8.24 -9.40
N ALA A 78 -0.88 -8.44 -8.09
CA ALA A 78 -1.64 -9.42 -7.34
C ALA A 78 -3.14 -9.07 -7.34
N ASP A 79 -3.46 -7.79 -7.15
CA ASP A 79 -4.84 -7.32 -7.24
C ASP A 79 -5.45 -7.64 -8.62
N PHE A 80 -4.75 -7.34 -9.71
CA PHE A 80 -5.22 -7.60 -11.07
C PHE A 80 -5.34 -9.10 -11.40
N HIS A 81 -4.32 -9.90 -11.08
CA HIS A 81 -4.27 -11.30 -11.50
C HIS A 81 -5.04 -12.27 -10.59
N CYS A 82 -5.28 -11.91 -9.33
CA CYS A 82 -5.87 -12.80 -8.34
C CYS A 82 -7.32 -12.44 -7.97
N GLN A 83 -8.00 -11.54 -8.70
CA GLN A 83 -9.34 -11.06 -8.35
C GLN A 83 -10.36 -12.15 -7.99
N GLN A 84 -10.40 -13.23 -8.78
CA GLN A 84 -11.32 -14.34 -8.52
C GLN A 84 -11.03 -15.03 -7.18
N GLU A 85 -9.75 -15.24 -6.88
CA GLU A 85 -9.34 -15.87 -5.64
C GLU A 85 -9.59 -14.94 -4.44
N LEU A 86 -9.26 -13.66 -4.57
CA LEU A 86 -9.53 -12.64 -3.56
C LEU A 86 -11.02 -12.58 -3.21
N SER A 87 -11.90 -12.61 -4.22
CA SER A 87 -13.35 -12.68 -4.02
C SER A 87 -13.75 -13.91 -3.19
N THR A 88 -13.13 -15.06 -3.45
CA THR A 88 -13.40 -16.31 -2.72
C THR A 88 -12.96 -16.22 -1.25
N LEU A 89 -11.83 -15.58 -0.97
CA LEU A 89 -11.34 -15.38 0.39
C LEU A 89 -12.29 -14.47 1.20
N THR A 90 -12.81 -13.42 0.59
CA THR A 90 -13.72 -12.46 1.24
C THR A 90 -15.08 -13.07 1.60
N ILE A 91 -15.59 -14.00 0.78
CA ILE A 91 -16.91 -14.62 0.98
C ILE A 91 -16.88 -15.75 2.03
N SER A 92 -15.70 -16.24 2.41
CA SER A 92 -15.57 -17.37 3.32
C SER A 92 -16.25 -17.08 4.68
N PRO A 93 -17.10 -17.99 5.21
CA PRO A 93 -17.90 -17.74 6.40
C PRO A 93 -17.04 -17.45 7.64
N VAL A 94 -17.52 -16.55 8.51
CA VAL A 94 -16.86 -16.21 9.77
C VAL A 94 -17.13 -17.29 10.81
N ASP A 95 -16.15 -18.15 11.03
CA ASP A 95 -16.12 -19.00 12.20
C ASP A 95 -15.76 -18.16 13.44
N ALA A 96 -16.61 -18.23 14.46
CA ALA A 96 -16.50 -17.41 15.67
C ALA A 96 -15.20 -17.64 16.47
N ILE A 97 -14.49 -18.74 16.20
CA ILE A 97 -13.24 -19.13 16.87
C ILE A 97 -12.07 -18.27 16.35
N THR A 98 -11.96 -18.09 15.03
CA THR A 98 -10.87 -17.32 14.38
C THR A 98 -10.94 -15.83 14.71
N PHE A 99 -12.13 -15.32 15.02
CA PHE A 99 -12.29 -13.93 15.47
C PHE A 99 -11.62 -13.67 16.84
N ARG A 100 -11.56 -14.68 17.72
CA ARG A 100 -11.04 -14.54 19.11
C ARG A 100 -9.53 -14.70 19.24
N HIS A 101 -8.85 -15.31 18.27
CA HIS A 101 -7.39 -15.45 18.30
C HIS A 101 -6.69 -14.20 17.75
N GLY A 102 -5.40 -14.00 18.06
CA GLY A 102 -4.61 -12.88 17.53
C GLY A 102 -4.38 -12.96 16.02
N TYR A 103 -3.54 -12.08 15.48
CA TYR A 103 -2.99 -12.28 14.13
C TYR A 103 -1.80 -13.23 14.23
N GLU A 104 -1.88 -14.38 13.54
CA GLU A 104 -0.70 -15.20 13.27
C GLU A 104 -0.08 -14.68 11.98
N VAL A 105 0.91 -13.80 12.11
CA VAL A 105 1.59 -13.16 10.97
C VAL A 105 2.83 -13.98 10.62
N PRO A 106 2.91 -14.58 9.40
CA PRO A 106 4.11 -15.26 8.94
C PRO A 106 5.30 -14.29 8.86
N GLU A 107 6.51 -14.79 9.09
CA GLU A 107 7.75 -13.99 9.02
C GLU A 107 8.01 -13.39 7.63
N THR A 108 7.41 -13.95 6.58
CA THR A 108 7.53 -13.45 5.20
C THR A 108 6.72 -12.19 4.94
N VAL A 109 5.75 -11.87 5.81
CA VAL A 109 4.87 -10.73 5.61
C VAL A 109 5.57 -9.44 5.97
N SER A 110 5.64 -8.52 5.00
CA SER A 110 6.05 -7.15 5.27
C SER A 110 5.00 -6.45 6.14
N ILE A 111 5.43 -5.81 7.22
CA ILE A 111 4.56 -5.08 8.16
C ILE A 111 4.92 -3.60 8.11
N PHE A 112 3.92 -2.76 7.85
CA PHE A 112 4.06 -1.32 7.77
C PHE A 112 3.29 -0.66 8.92
N ASN A 113 3.97 0.13 9.73
CA ASN A 113 3.37 0.84 10.85
C ASN A 113 2.93 2.24 10.43
N ALA A 114 1.65 2.41 10.11
CA ALA A 114 1.03 3.70 9.80
C ALA A 114 0.24 4.29 10.99
N CYS A 115 0.61 3.93 12.23
CA CYS A 115 0.07 4.59 13.42
C CYS A 115 0.54 6.05 13.53
N PRO A 116 -0.23 6.94 14.19
CA PRO A 116 0.17 8.32 14.38
C PRO A 116 1.55 8.48 15.04
N ARG A 117 2.30 9.49 14.60
CA ARG A 117 3.62 9.88 15.09
C ARG A 117 3.53 11.22 15.79
N LEU A 118 4.35 11.41 16.82
CA LEU A 118 4.44 12.69 17.52
C LEU A 118 5.67 13.45 16.98
N ILE A 119 5.45 14.58 16.32
CA ILE A 119 6.49 15.47 15.83
C ILE A 119 6.24 16.85 16.43
N ASP A 120 7.22 17.38 17.16
CA ASP A 120 7.13 18.67 17.85
C ASP A 120 5.86 18.83 18.72
N GLY A 121 5.48 17.75 19.41
CA GLY A 121 4.29 17.72 20.27
C GLY A 121 2.95 17.63 19.54
N GLN A 122 2.95 17.52 18.21
CA GLN A 122 1.76 17.35 17.38
C GLN A 122 1.67 15.93 16.82
N SER A 123 0.45 15.39 16.78
CA SER A 123 0.18 14.07 16.23
C SER A 123 -0.06 14.14 14.72
N PHE A 124 0.63 13.28 13.96
CA PHE A 124 0.54 13.16 12.51
C PHE A 124 0.30 11.72 12.09
N THR A 125 -0.68 11.48 11.21
CA THR A 125 -0.90 10.16 10.62
C THR A 125 -0.02 10.00 9.38
N PRO A 126 0.89 8.99 9.32
CA PRO A 126 1.69 8.71 8.14
C PRO A 126 0.84 8.45 6.89
N PHE A 127 1.41 8.79 5.74
CA PHE A 127 0.89 8.43 4.43
C PHE A 127 1.56 7.14 3.95
N VAL A 128 0.76 6.22 3.44
CA VAL A 128 1.23 4.97 2.86
C VAL A 128 1.26 5.12 1.35
N PHE A 129 2.45 5.10 0.79
CA PHE A 129 2.68 5.23 -0.63
C PHE A 129 2.52 3.88 -1.34
N THR A 130 1.66 3.83 -2.35
CA THR A 130 1.28 2.58 -3.05
C THR A 130 1.84 2.47 -4.46
N GLY A 131 2.43 3.54 -5.01
CA GLY A 131 2.94 3.58 -6.38
C GLY A 131 1.87 3.63 -7.47
N SER A 132 0.73 2.97 -7.27
CA SER A 132 -0.38 2.89 -8.22
C SER A 132 -1.73 3.05 -7.48
N PRO A 133 -2.73 3.68 -8.13
CA PRO A 133 -4.10 3.72 -7.62
C PRO A 133 -4.81 2.36 -7.69
N GLN A 134 -4.24 1.36 -8.37
CA GLN A 134 -4.79 0.00 -8.51
C GLN A 134 -4.30 -0.95 -7.40
N MET A 135 -3.86 -0.42 -6.26
CA MET A 135 -3.49 -1.25 -5.12
C MET A 135 -4.73 -1.93 -4.54
N GLY A 136 -4.68 -3.25 -4.36
CA GLY A 136 -5.75 -3.98 -3.70
C GLY A 136 -5.73 -3.72 -2.20
N ILE A 137 -6.90 -3.48 -1.60
CA ILE A 137 -7.05 -3.34 -0.15
C ILE A 137 -7.95 -4.47 0.33
N VAL A 138 -7.39 -5.36 1.13
CA VAL A 138 -8.13 -6.47 1.74
C VAL A 138 -8.49 -6.08 3.16
N ASP A 139 -9.78 -6.16 3.49
CA ASP A 139 -10.28 -5.72 4.78
C ASP A 139 -9.68 -6.50 5.96
N ARG A 140 -9.88 -5.97 7.16
CA ARG A 140 -9.33 -6.52 8.41
C ARG A 140 -9.70 -7.98 8.65
N VAL A 141 -10.96 -8.35 8.43
CA VAL A 141 -11.46 -9.69 8.75
C VAL A 141 -10.84 -10.71 7.81
N THR A 142 -10.87 -10.42 6.50
CA THR A 142 -10.27 -11.26 5.46
C THR A 142 -8.75 -11.35 5.65
N THR A 143 -8.10 -10.23 5.93
CA THR A 143 -6.66 -10.16 6.23
C THR A 143 -6.30 -11.08 7.38
N LYS A 144 -6.99 -10.95 8.52
CA LYS A 144 -6.71 -11.76 9.70
C LYS A 144 -6.78 -13.25 9.44
N ARG A 145 -7.74 -13.71 8.64
CA ARG A 145 -7.92 -15.13 8.36
C ARG A 145 -6.91 -15.66 7.34
N HIS A 146 -6.56 -14.85 6.36
CA HIS A 146 -5.89 -15.31 5.16
C HIS A 146 -4.53 -14.67 4.91
N ILE A 147 -3.95 -13.99 5.90
CA ILE A 147 -2.70 -13.24 5.73
C ILE A 147 -1.57 -14.05 5.08
N ALA A 148 -1.43 -15.34 5.42
CA ALA A 148 -0.45 -16.22 4.79
C ALA A 148 -0.75 -16.48 3.30
N ARG A 149 -2.03 -16.66 2.94
CA ARG A 149 -2.43 -16.84 1.54
C ARG A 149 -2.33 -15.55 0.75
N LEU A 150 -2.73 -14.43 1.34
CA LEU A 150 -2.59 -13.09 0.74
C LEU A 150 -1.12 -12.79 0.44
N ASP A 151 -0.22 -13.07 1.39
CA ASP A 151 1.22 -12.94 1.19
C ASP A 151 1.76 -13.81 0.06
N GLN A 152 1.30 -15.05 -0.01
CA GLN A 152 1.66 -15.94 -1.11
C GLN A 152 1.22 -15.39 -2.46
N LEU A 153 -0.03 -14.94 -2.59
CA LEU A 153 -0.55 -14.33 -3.83
C LEU A 153 0.24 -13.08 -4.21
N ASN A 154 0.52 -12.23 -3.21
CA ASN A 154 1.26 -10.99 -3.38
C ASN A 154 2.66 -11.24 -3.95
N ARG A 155 3.39 -12.22 -3.38
CA ARG A 155 4.74 -12.59 -3.84
C ARG A 155 4.73 -13.31 -5.20
N GLN A 156 3.81 -14.24 -5.42
CA GLN A 156 3.71 -14.97 -6.69
C GLN A 156 3.46 -14.05 -7.88
N ALA A 157 2.59 -13.05 -7.72
CA ALA A 157 2.33 -12.07 -8.77
C ALA A 157 3.58 -11.20 -9.06
N TRP A 158 4.31 -10.81 -8.01
CA TRP A 158 5.55 -10.06 -8.15
C TRP A 158 6.63 -10.84 -8.90
N GLU A 159 6.87 -12.10 -8.51
CA GLU A 159 7.86 -12.98 -9.16
C GLU A 159 7.52 -13.24 -10.64
N THR A 160 6.25 -13.46 -10.95
CA THR A 160 5.77 -13.69 -12.32
C THR A 160 6.01 -12.48 -13.22
N TYR A 161 5.80 -11.26 -12.71
CA TYR A 161 6.07 -10.03 -13.45
C TYR A 161 7.55 -9.91 -13.83
N PHE A 162 8.47 -10.08 -12.87
CA PHE A 162 9.90 -9.92 -13.12
C PHE A 162 10.51 -11.07 -13.94
N THR A 163 10.03 -12.31 -13.79
CA THR A 163 10.49 -13.43 -14.63
C THR A 163 9.94 -13.35 -16.06
N GLY A 164 8.72 -12.88 -16.25
CA GLY A 164 8.15 -12.60 -17.58
C GLY A 164 8.89 -11.46 -18.31
N TYR A 165 9.25 -10.40 -17.58
CA TYR A 165 10.05 -9.30 -18.13
C TYR A 165 11.43 -9.76 -18.61
N ARG A 166 12.16 -10.51 -17.77
CA ARG A 166 13.49 -11.02 -18.12
C ARG A 166 13.50 -11.92 -19.36
N LYS A 167 12.50 -12.79 -19.51
CA LYS A 167 12.36 -13.62 -20.73
C LYS A 167 12.09 -12.79 -21.98
N ASN A 168 11.32 -11.71 -21.88
CA ASN A 168 11.06 -10.81 -23.01
C ASN A 168 12.28 -9.95 -23.39
N GLU A 169 13.12 -9.59 -22.43
CA GLU A 169 14.40 -8.90 -22.70
C GLU A 169 15.40 -9.84 -23.42
N GLU A 170 15.47 -11.11 -23.01
CA GLU A 170 16.31 -12.12 -23.67
C GLU A 170 15.85 -12.44 -25.11
N ILE A 171 14.55 -12.42 -25.38
CA ILE A 171 14.00 -12.73 -26.71
C ILE A 171 14.11 -11.54 -27.67
N ASN A 172 13.89 -10.30 -27.19
CA ASN A 172 13.80 -9.14 -28.07
C ASN A 172 15.11 -8.34 -28.20
N GLY A 173 16.14 -8.59 -27.39
CA GLY A 173 17.43 -7.89 -27.50
C GLY A 173 17.35 -6.37 -27.31
N ILE A 174 16.23 -5.86 -26.80
CA ILE A 174 16.03 -4.43 -26.54
C ILE A 174 16.47 -4.16 -25.11
N GLY A 175 17.67 -3.59 -24.96
CA GLY A 175 18.13 -3.03 -23.70
C GLY A 175 17.20 -1.91 -23.22
N THR A 176 16.69 -2.08 -22.00
CA THR A 176 16.14 -1.05 -21.09
C THR A 176 15.35 0.09 -21.75
N ALA A 177 14.05 -0.10 -21.90
CA ALA A 177 13.08 0.99 -21.91
C ALA A 177 12.44 1.08 -20.51
N ALA A 178 12.92 2.07 -19.76
CA ALA A 178 12.38 2.61 -18.51
C ALA A 178 10.88 2.36 -18.25
N TYR A 179 10.59 1.53 -17.25
CA TYR A 179 9.51 1.80 -16.31
C TYR A 179 10.11 1.85 -14.91
N PHE A 180 9.82 2.94 -14.21
CA PHE A 180 10.46 3.43 -13.00
C PHE A 180 10.56 2.38 -11.89
N VAL A 181 11.77 1.86 -11.69
CA VAL A 181 12.27 1.58 -10.33
C VAL A 181 12.96 2.86 -9.90
N PRO A 182 12.48 3.58 -8.87
CA PRO A 182 13.28 4.64 -8.27
C PRO A 182 14.58 4.00 -7.83
N ARG A 183 15.69 4.32 -8.50
CA ARG A 183 17.01 4.00 -7.98
C ARG A 183 17.16 4.82 -6.70
N HIS A 184 16.98 4.18 -5.56
CA HIS A 184 17.54 4.67 -4.31
C HIS A 184 19.06 4.64 -4.47
N THR A 185 19.65 5.81 -4.67
CA THR A 185 21.07 6.04 -4.43
C THR A 185 21.17 7.09 -3.34
N ASN A 186 21.92 6.73 -2.31
CA ASN A 186 22.24 7.47 -1.07
C ASN A 186 22.55 8.95 -1.26
#